data_AF-A0A966M0T7-F1
#
_entry.id   AF-A0A966M0T7-F1
#
_cell.length_a   1.000
_cell.length_b   1.000
_cell.length_c   1.000
_cell.angle_alpha   90.00
_cell.angle_beta   90.00
_cell.angle_gamma   90.00
#
_symmetry.space_group_name_H-M   'P 1'
#
loop_
_entity.id
_entity.type
_entity.pdbx_description
1 polymer ?
#
loop_
_entity_poly.entity_id
_entity_poly.type
_entity_poly.pdbx_seq_one_letter_code
_entity_poly.pdbx_strand_id
1 'polypeptide(L)'
;MLMLLRSVLIMEFFIVGFALLVAKDLSTTSGLYFGIFIALLAFLSSGLLKYRVGWVLGWLTQILLIAYGFFIPTMFILGLRMLTADKDLLANHYLEHQGKPFYEPLIEFMSSGPIVAMIAEGQRVIEGFRSLAGATDPTLASPGSIRGDLARDQGTKVVQNIVHGSDSVESAQREIKIFFPNS
;
A
#
# COMPACT_ATOMS: atom_id res chain seq x y z
N MET A 1 -4.39 13.66 -21.14
CA MET A 1 -4.91 14.89 -20.50
C MET A 1 -6.36 14.75 -20.04
N LEU A 2 -7.32 14.34 -20.89
CA LEU A 2 -8.72 14.14 -20.46
C LEU A 2 -8.93 13.05 -19.39
N MET A 3 -8.18 11.95 -19.42
CA MET A 3 -8.26 10.90 -18.38
C MET A 3 -7.72 11.35 -17.02
N LEU A 4 -6.67 12.19 -17.00
CA LEU A 4 -6.16 12.82 -15.79
C LEU A 4 -7.20 13.81 -15.22
N LEU A 5 -7.83 14.61 -16.09
CA LEU A 5 -8.89 15.53 -15.68
C LEU A 5 -10.09 14.79 -15.05
N ARG A 6 -10.47 13.62 -15.60
CA ARG A 6 -11.58 12.80 -15.11
C ARG A 6 -11.27 12.10 -13.78
N SER A 7 -10.02 11.67 -13.56
CA SER A 7 -9.61 11.01 -12.30
C SER A 7 -9.47 12.01 -11.15
N VAL A 8 -9.02 13.23 -11.41
CA VAL A 8 -8.97 14.30 -10.39
C VAL A 8 -10.38 14.71 -9.93
N LEU A 9 -11.33 14.86 -10.85
CA LEU A 9 -12.74 15.17 -10.52
C LEU A 9 -13.41 14.11 -9.63
N ILE A 10 -13.09 12.83 -9.86
CA ILE A 10 -13.59 11.72 -9.03
C ILE A 10 -13.00 11.82 -7.62
N MET A 11 -11.70 12.11 -7.51
CA MET A 11 -11.01 12.28 -6.22
C MET A 11 -11.57 13.45 -5.42
N GLU A 12 -11.83 14.60 -6.07
CA GLU A 12 -12.41 15.78 -5.43
C GLU A 12 -13.85 15.54 -4.96
N PHE A 13 -14.65 14.75 -5.68
CA PHE A 13 -15.98 14.33 -5.22
C PHE A 13 -15.91 13.47 -3.95
N PHE A 14 -14.93 12.57 -3.86
CA PHE A 14 -14.70 11.78 -2.63
C PHE A 14 -14.17 12.65 -1.48
N ILE A 15 -13.29 13.63 -1.75
CA ILE A 15 -12.79 14.58 -0.75
C ILE A 15 -13.95 15.44 -0.22
N VAL A 16 -14.84 15.93 -1.08
CA VAL A 16 -16.04 16.69 -0.69
C VAL A 16 -17.00 15.81 0.12
N GLY A 17 -17.27 14.59 -0.33
CA GLY A 17 -18.14 13.65 0.38
C GLY A 17 -17.59 13.29 1.76
N PHE A 18 -16.28 13.06 1.87
CA PHE A 18 -15.63 12.72 3.13
C PHE A 18 -15.49 13.93 4.06
N ALA A 19 -15.21 15.12 3.53
CA ALA A 19 -15.21 16.37 4.31
C ALA A 19 -16.59 16.65 4.93
N LEU A 20 -17.68 16.37 4.20
CA LEU A 20 -19.05 16.48 4.72
C LEU A 20 -19.38 15.41 5.77
N LEU A 21 -18.86 14.19 5.61
CA LEU A 21 -19.00 13.12 6.61
C LEU A 21 -18.23 13.46 7.90
N VAL A 22 -17.00 13.96 7.79
CA VAL A 22 -16.19 14.42 8.93
C VAL A 22 -16.83 15.63 9.60
N ALA A 23 -17.43 16.56 8.83
CA ALA A 23 -18.18 17.70 9.36
C ALA A 23 -19.43 17.28 10.17
N LYS A 24 -20.01 16.12 9.85
CA LYS A 24 -21.16 15.55 10.56
C LYS A 24 -20.76 14.94 11.91
N ASP A 25 -19.56 14.36 12.01
CA ASP A 25 -19.03 13.75 13.25
C ASP A 25 -18.33 14.77 14.17
N LEU A 26 -17.85 15.90 13.63
CA LEU A 26 -17.44 17.06 14.41
C LEU A 26 -18.69 17.79 14.90
N SER A 27 -19.27 17.36 16.01
CA SER A 27 -20.51 17.88 16.64
C SER A 27 -20.46 19.35 17.11
N THR A 28 -19.51 20.15 16.63
CA THR A 28 -19.35 21.56 16.93
C THR A 28 -19.66 22.40 15.69
N THR A 29 -20.35 23.53 15.90
CA THR A 29 -20.69 24.49 14.83
C THR A 29 -19.45 24.93 14.02
N SER A 30 -18.28 25.02 14.67
CA SER A 30 -17.00 25.33 14.03
C SER A 30 -16.53 24.24 13.06
N GLY A 31 -16.73 22.95 13.40
CA GLY A 31 -16.38 21.82 12.53
C GLY A 31 -17.24 21.76 11.26
N LEU A 32 -18.53 22.10 11.38
CA LEU A 32 -19.43 22.20 10.24
C LEU A 32 -19.01 23.31 9.26
N TYR A 33 -18.73 24.52 9.77
CA TYR A 33 -18.27 25.62 8.92
C TYR A 33 -16.94 25.32 8.24
N PHE A 34 -16.01 24.66 8.95
CA PHE A 34 -14.74 24.23 8.38
C PHE A 34 -14.94 23.18 7.27
N GLY A 35 -15.79 22.18 7.48
CA GLY A 35 -16.10 21.18 6.47
C GLY A 35 -16.77 21.75 5.22
N ILE A 36 -17.72 22.67 5.39
CA ILE A 36 -18.35 23.40 4.27
C ILE A 36 -17.32 24.25 3.52
N PHE A 37 -16.41 24.92 4.22
CA PHE A 37 -15.34 25.70 3.61
C PHE A 37 -14.42 24.84 2.74
N ILE A 38 -13.95 23.70 3.25
CA ILE A 38 -13.13 22.74 2.50
C ILE A 38 -13.89 22.19 1.27
N ALA A 39 -15.17 21.85 1.43
CA ALA A 39 -16.00 21.36 0.34
C ALA A 39 -16.16 22.39 -0.79
N LEU A 40 -16.38 23.67 -0.46
CA LEU A 40 -16.47 24.75 -1.44
C LEU A 40 -15.12 25.01 -2.12
N LEU A 41 -14.03 24.95 -1.37
CA LEU A 41 -12.67 25.15 -1.90
C LEU A 41 -12.31 24.04 -2.91
N ALA A 42 -12.63 22.77 -2.59
CA ALA A 42 -12.45 21.62 -3.47
C ALA A 42 -13.37 21.68 -4.71
N PHE A 43 -14.61 22.14 -4.56
CA PHE A 43 -15.51 22.34 -5.69
C PHE A 43 -15.01 23.44 -6.65
N LEU A 44 -14.54 24.57 -6.11
CA LEU A 44 -13.99 25.66 -6.91
C LEU A 44 -12.67 25.29 -7.60
N SER A 45 -11.77 24.53 -6.93
CA SER A 45 -10.57 24.00 -7.58
C SER A 45 -10.95 23.11 -8.77
N SER A 46 -11.93 22.22 -8.59
CA SER A 46 -12.42 21.26 -9.59
C SER A 46 -12.96 21.93 -10.86
N GLY A 47 -13.78 22.97 -10.70
CA GLY A 47 -14.38 23.70 -11.82
C GLY A 47 -13.36 24.54 -12.60
N LEU A 48 -12.28 24.96 -11.92
CA LEU A 48 -11.18 25.74 -12.49
C LEU A 48 -10.06 24.87 -13.08
N LEU A 49 -10.10 23.53 -12.95
CA LEU A 49 -9.06 22.60 -13.45
C LEU A 49 -8.80 22.68 -14.96
N LYS A 50 -9.69 23.30 -15.73
CA LYS A 50 -9.45 23.63 -17.15
C LYS A 50 -8.35 24.69 -17.34
N TYR A 51 -8.01 25.44 -16.30
CA TYR A 51 -7.05 26.54 -16.32
C TYR A 51 -5.91 26.28 -15.32
N ARG A 52 -4.72 26.85 -15.59
CA ARG A 52 -3.55 26.72 -14.71
C ARG A 52 -3.80 27.13 -13.26
N VAL A 53 -4.72 28.08 -13.03
CA VAL A 53 -5.08 28.56 -11.69
C VAL A 53 -5.79 27.47 -10.87
N GLY A 54 -6.66 26.65 -11.48
CA GLY A 54 -7.32 25.55 -10.77
C GLY A 54 -6.35 24.47 -10.29
N TRP A 55 -5.30 24.19 -11.07
CA TRP A 55 -4.23 23.27 -10.67
C TRP A 55 -3.47 23.78 -9.44
N VAL A 56 -3.07 25.06 -9.44
CA VAL A 56 -2.35 25.66 -8.31
C VAL A 56 -3.23 25.66 -7.06
N LEU A 57 -4.51 26.01 -7.19
CA LEU A 57 -5.46 25.98 -6.07
C LEU A 57 -5.66 24.56 -5.54
N GLY A 58 -5.82 23.55 -6.39
CA GLY A 58 -5.94 22.15 -5.97
C GLY A 58 -4.74 21.66 -5.17
N TRP A 59 -3.51 21.94 -5.63
CA TRP A 59 -2.29 21.63 -4.89
C TRP A 59 -2.21 22.37 -3.56
N LEU A 60 -2.60 23.65 -3.52
CA LEU A 60 -2.60 24.45 -2.29
C LEU A 60 -3.60 23.91 -1.27
N THR A 61 -4.79 23.50 -1.71
CA THR A 61 -5.79 22.79 -0.87
C THR A 61 -5.22 21.50 -0.31
N GLN A 62 -4.58 20.67 -1.15
CA GLN A 62 -3.96 19.42 -0.73
C GLN A 62 -2.88 19.65 0.34
N ILE A 63 -2.03 20.66 0.14
CA ILE A 63 -0.98 21.06 1.09
C ILE A 63 -1.58 21.54 2.41
N LEU A 64 -2.63 22.37 2.36
CA LEU A 64 -3.31 22.87 3.56
C LEU A 64 -3.98 21.75 4.35
N LEU A 65 -4.60 20.78 3.66
CA LEU A 65 -5.17 19.58 4.29
C LEU A 65 -4.09 18.77 5.01
N ILE A 66 -2.97 18.48 4.33
CA ILE A 66 -1.83 17.78 4.94
C ILE A 66 -1.28 18.56 6.15
N ALA A 67 -1.10 19.87 6.02
CA ALA A 67 -0.59 20.74 7.09
C ALA A 67 -1.54 20.83 8.29
N TYR A 68 -2.85 20.72 8.07
CA TYR A 68 -3.88 20.67 9.11
C TYR A 68 -3.99 19.28 9.78
N GLY A 69 -3.13 18.33 9.43
CA GLY A 69 -3.16 16.98 9.98
C GLY A 69 -4.18 16.07 9.29
N PHE A 70 -4.74 16.47 8.14
CA PHE A 70 -5.50 15.60 7.25
C PHE A 70 -4.55 14.71 6.41
N PHE A 71 -3.60 14.09 7.12
CA PHE A 71 -2.71 13.07 6.62
C PHE A 71 -3.04 11.82 7.44
N ILE A 72 -3.63 10.83 6.79
CA ILE A 72 -3.91 9.52 7.42
C ILE A 72 -2.79 8.59 6.95
N PRO A 73 -1.69 8.45 7.71
CA PRO A 73 -0.71 7.44 7.38
C PRO A 73 -1.26 6.06 7.70
N THR A 74 -1.41 5.22 6.68
CA THR A 74 -1.88 3.84 6.83
C THR A 74 -0.71 2.86 6.90
N MET A 75 0.30 3.02 6.03
CA MET A 75 1.52 2.21 5.98
C MET A 75 2.67 3.04 5.40
N PHE A 76 3.79 3.11 6.11
CA PHE A 76 5.03 3.77 5.67
C PHE A 76 6.05 2.74 5.23
N ILE A 77 6.87 3.12 4.25
CA ILE A 77 8.05 2.34 3.84
C ILE A 77 9.27 2.97 4.51
N LEU A 78 9.89 2.24 5.44
CA LEU A 78 11.08 2.69 6.16
C LEU A 78 12.39 2.28 5.47
N GLY A 79 12.35 1.18 4.72
CA GLY A 79 13.50 0.63 4.04
C GLY A 79 13.07 -0.07 2.78
N LEU A 80 13.86 0.09 1.71
CA LEU A 80 13.64 -0.58 0.44
C LEU A 80 14.99 -0.92 -0.18
N ARG A 81 15.15 -2.17 -0.62
CA ARG A 81 16.40 -2.67 -1.19
C ARG A 81 16.11 -3.68 -2.28
N MET A 82 16.66 -3.45 -3.47
CA MET A 82 16.71 -4.46 -4.53
C MET A 82 17.98 -5.30 -4.38
N LEU A 83 17.84 -6.62 -4.49
CA LEU A 83 18.95 -7.57 -4.40
C LEU A 83 18.61 -8.87 -5.12
N THR A 84 19.61 -9.62 -5.55
CA THR A 84 19.45 -11.03 -5.90
C THR A 84 19.85 -11.84 -4.67
N ALA A 85 18.89 -12.51 -4.05
CA ALA A 85 19.14 -13.29 -2.85
C ALA A 85 19.85 -14.60 -3.18
N ASP A 86 20.99 -14.85 -2.53
CA ASP A 86 21.68 -16.13 -2.66
C ASP A 86 20.95 -17.24 -1.88
N LYS A 87 21.37 -18.48 -2.11
CA LYS A 87 20.75 -19.65 -1.49
C LYS A 87 20.91 -19.67 0.03
N ASP A 88 22.01 -19.14 0.56
CA ASP A 88 22.28 -19.14 2.01
C ASP A 88 21.34 -18.16 2.73
N LEU A 89 21.15 -16.96 2.15
CA LEU A 89 20.19 -15.98 2.65
C LEU A 89 18.76 -16.54 2.60
N LEU A 90 18.38 -17.17 1.50
CA LEU A 90 17.05 -17.78 1.34
C LEU A 90 16.83 -18.98 2.25
N ALA A 91 17.86 -19.79 2.50
CA ALA A 91 17.80 -20.91 3.43
C ALA A 91 17.60 -20.41 4.87
N ASN A 92 18.26 -19.32 5.25
CA ASN A 92 18.02 -18.67 6.54
C ASN A 92 16.60 -18.09 6.64
N HIS A 93 16.10 -17.49 5.55
CA HIS A 93 14.75 -16.93 5.50
C HIS A 93 13.65 -18.00 5.60
N TYR A 94 13.79 -19.11 4.87
CA TYR A 94 12.82 -20.20 4.80
C TYR A 94 13.17 -21.41 5.69
N LEU A 95 13.96 -21.20 6.75
CA LEU A 95 14.42 -22.28 7.63
C LEU A 95 13.26 -23.15 8.16
N GLU A 96 12.12 -22.52 8.47
CA GLU A 96 10.91 -23.20 8.95
C GLU A 96 10.23 -24.11 7.91
N HIS A 97 10.68 -24.06 6.66
CA HIS A 97 10.17 -24.87 5.57
C HIS A 97 11.12 -25.99 5.18
N GLN A 98 12.28 -26.10 5.83
CA GLN A 98 13.23 -27.17 5.58
C GLN A 98 12.57 -28.55 5.75
N GLY A 99 12.83 -29.44 4.79
CA GLY A 99 12.24 -30.79 4.76
C GLY A 99 10.83 -30.87 4.17
N LYS A 100 10.19 -29.74 3.84
CA LYS A 100 8.92 -29.74 3.10
C LYS A 100 9.16 -30.02 1.61
N PRO A 101 8.23 -30.70 0.91
CA PRO A 101 8.42 -31.08 -0.50
C PRO A 101 8.59 -29.89 -1.45
N PHE A 102 8.09 -28.71 -1.07
CA PHE A 102 8.21 -27.48 -1.85
C PHE A 102 9.43 -26.63 -1.50
N TYR A 103 10.26 -27.03 -0.53
CA TYR A 103 11.39 -26.22 -0.05
C TYR A 103 12.44 -25.96 -1.13
N GLU A 104 12.99 -27.01 -1.74
CA GLU A 104 14.00 -26.84 -2.79
C GLU A 104 13.46 -26.07 -4.01
N PRO A 105 12.26 -26.38 -4.54
CA PRO A 105 11.63 -25.54 -5.57
C PRO A 105 11.44 -24.07 -5.18
N LEU A 106 11.15 -23.79 -3.90
CA LEU A 106 10.99 -22.43 -3.39
C LEU A 106 12.32 -21.66 -3.40
N ILE A 107 13.40 -22.29 -2.92
CA ILE A 107 14.74 -21.69 -2.96
C ILE A 107 15.19 -21.44 -4.41
N GLU A 108 14.96 -22.41 -5.31
CA GLU A 108 15.26 -22.27 -6.73
C GLU A 108 14.48 -21.11 -7.37
N PHE A 109 13.18 -21.01 -7.10
CA PHE A 109 12.36 -19.92 -7.61
C PHE A 109 12.82 -18.56 -7.09
N MET A 110 13.01 -18.42 -5.78
CA MET A 110 13.38 -17.15 -5.16
C MET A 110 14.79 -16.68 -5.50
N SER A 111 15.69 -17.58 -5.90
CA SER A 111 17.04 -17.26 -6.37
C SER A 111 17.13 -17.02 -7.89
N SER A 112 16.04 -17.22 -8.63
CA SER A 112 16.03 -17.13 -10.11
C SER A 112 16.12 -15.70 -10.65
N GLY A 113 15.98 -14.67 -9.80
CA GLY A 113 15.99 -13.28 -10.23
C GLY A 113 16.08 -12.28 -9.08
N PRO A 114 16.13 -10.97 -9.41
CA PRO A 114 16.15 -9.92 -8.41
C PRO A 114 14.81 -9.83 -7.67
N ILE A 115 14.90 -9.59 -6.36
CA ILE A 115 13.76 -9.29 -5.48
C ILE A 115 13.89 -7.88 -4.91
N VAL A 116 12.77 -7.35 -4.41
CA VAL A 116 12.75 -6.11 -3.64
C VAL A 116 12.32 -6.44 -2.21
N ALA A 117 13.24 -6.30 -1.26
CA ALA A 117 12.95 -6.36 0.16
C ALA A 117 12.47 -4.99 0.65
N MET A 118 11.47 -4.97 1.53
CA MET A 118 10.85 -3.76 2.05
C MET A 118 10.58 -3.88 3.55
N ILE A 119 10.86 -2.82 4.31
CA ILE A 119 10.43 -2.67 5.70
C ILE A 119 9.24 -1.72 5.70
N ALA A 120 8.10 -2.18 6.22
CA ALA A 120 6.89 -1.37 6.37
C ALA A 120 6.53 -1.16 7.84
N GLU A 121 6.09 0.05 8.16
CA GLU A 121 5.62 0.43 9.49
C GLU A 121 4.17 0.95 9.42
N GLY A 122 3.38 0.61 10.44
CA GLY A 122 2.03 1.12 10.59
C GLY A 122 1.25 0.36 11.65
N GLN A 123 0.09 0.89 12.02
CA GLN A 123 -0.80 0.21 12.95
C GLN A 123 -1.35 -1.07 12.33
N ARG A 124 -1.15 -2.22 12.99
CA ARG A 124 -1.53 -3.55 12.49
C ARG A 124 -0.98 -3.85 11.08
N VAL A 125 0.21 -3.34 10.75
CA VAL A 125 0.78 -3.40 9.39
C VAL A 125 0.92 -4.83 8.84
N ILE A 126 1.23 -5.82 9.68
CA ILE A 126 1.35 -7.23 9.26
C ILE A 126 0.01 -7.74 8.74
N GLU A 127 -1.07 -7.56 9.51
CA GLU A 127 -2.41 -7.95 9.11
C GLU A 127 -2.87 -7.16 7.87
N GLY A 128 -2.65 -5.84 7.87
CA GLY A 128 -2.99 -4.97 6.74
C GLY A 128 -2.30 -5.40 5.45
N PHE A 129 -1.00 -5.67 5.50
CA PHE A 129 -0.24 -6.14 4.34
C PHE A 129 -0.69 -7.53 3.89
N ARG A 130 -0.97 -8.47 4.81
CA ARG A 130 -1.47 -9.80 4.44
C ARG A 130 -2.85 -9.75 3.78
N SER A 131 -3.72 -8.85 4.25
CA SER A 131 -5.00 -8.59 3.60
C SER A 131 -4.81 -8.01 2.19
N LEU A 132 -3.91 -7.04 2.04
CA LEU A 132 -3.54 -6.45 0.75
C LEU A 132 -2.91 -7.48 -0.21
N ALA A 133 -2.07 -8.36 0.31
CA ALA A 133 -1.44 -9.42 -0.47
C ALA A 133 -2.45 -10.44 -1.00
N GLY A 134 -3.44 -10.82 -0.18
CA GLY A 134 -4.43 -11.85 -0.50
C GLY A 134 -3.98 -13.26 -0.15
N ALA A 135 -4.86 -14.25 -0.39
CA ALA A 135 -4.60 -15.66 -0.07
C ALA A 135 -3.32 -16.18 -0.75
N THR A 136 -2.64 -17.15 -0.11
CA THR A 136 -1.39 -17.73 -0.65
C THR A 136 -1.58 -18.36 -2.03
N ASP A 137 -2.70 -19.07 -2.22
CA ASP A 137 -3.15 -19.51 -3.54
C ASP A 137 -3.76 -18.30 -4.29
N PRO A 138 -3.10 -17.80 -5.34
CA PRO A 138 -3.56 -16.62 -6.07
C PRO A 138 -4.86 -16.86 -6.84
N THR A 139 -5.24 -18.11 -7.09
CA THR A 139 -6.51 -18.47 -7.75
C THR A 139 -7.70 -18.28 -6.80
N LEU A 140 -7.47 -18.40 -5.49
CA LEU A 140 -8.47 -18.18 -4.44
C LEU A 140 -8.39 -16.78 -3.82
N ALA A 141 -7.40 -15.98 -4.19
CA ALA A 141 -7.22 -14.63 -3.67
C ALA A 141 -8.32 -13.68 -4.18
N SER A 142 -8.85 -12.85 -3.28
CA SER A 142 -9.93 -11.92 -3.60
C SER A 142 -9.51 -10.88 -4.64
N PRO A 143 -10.41 -10.47 -5.56
CA PRO A 143 -10.16 -9.33 -6.45
C PRO A 143 -9.81 -8.06 -5.66
N GLY A 144 -8.87 -7.26 -6.17
CA GLY A 144 -8.34 -6.07 -5.50
C GLY A 144 -7.14 -6.34 -4.58
N SER A 145 -6.80 -7.60 -4.32
CA SER A 145 -5.54 -7.97 -3.67
C SER A 145 -4.41 -8.12 -4.69
N ILE A 146 -3.16 -7.97 -4.25
CA ILE A 146 -1.99 -8.08 -5.13
C ILE A 146 -1.97 -9.44 -5.84
N ARG A 147 -2.19 -10.54 -5.10
CA ARG A 147 -2.21 -11.90 -5.66
C ARG A 147 -3.44 -12.15 -6.52
N GLY A 148 -4.61 -11.66 -6.09
CA GLY A 148 -5.86 -11.84 -6.81
C GLY A 148 -5.88 -11.15 -8.17
N ASP A 149 -5.20 -10.01 -8.29
CA ASP A 149 -5.19 -9.22 -9.52
C ASP A 149 -4.02 -9.56 -10.46
N LEU A 150 -2.86 -9.92 -9.90
CA LEU A 150 -1.62 -10.00 -10.68
C LEU A 150 -1.05 -11.42 -10.82
N ALA A 151 -1.51 -12.39 -10.03
CA ALA A 151 -1.01 -13.77 -10.06
C ALA A 151 -2.11 -14.78 -10.41
N ARG A 152 -1.68 -15.94 -10.91
CA ARG A 152 -2.51 -17.13 -11.14
C ARG A 152 -1.65 -18.37 -10.94
N ASP A 153 -2.27 -19.49 -10.59
CA ASP A 153 -1.55 -20.76 -10.60
C ASP A 153 -0.98 -21.03 -12.00
N GLN A 154 0.32 -21.29 -12.03
CA GLN A 154 1.10 -21.57 -13.25
C GLN A 154 1.34 -23.08 -13.43
N GLY A 155 0.82 -23.93 -12.53
CA GLY A 155 1.04 -25.38 -12.56
C GLY A 155 2.50 -25.78 -12.30
N THR A 156 3.26 -24.95 -11.59
CA THR A 156 4.68 -25.24 -11.28
C THR A 156 4.83 -25.94 -9.93
N LYS A 157 6.06 -26.37 -9.61
CA LYS A 157 6.37 -27.11 -8.36
C LYS A 157 6.20 -26.26 -7.09
N VAL A 158 6.13 -24.94 -7.22
CA VAL A 158 5.95 -24.00 -6.11
C VAL A 158 4.94 -22.92 -6.52
N VAL A 159 4.18 -22.41 -5.55
CA VAL A 159 3.24 -21.32 -5.83
C VAL A 159 4.01 -20.03 -6.08
N GLN A 160 3.86 -19.46 -7.27
CA GLN A 160 4.47 -18.19 -7.67
C GLN A 160 3.44 -17.06 -7.50
N ASN A 161 3.44 -16.40 -6.34
CA ASN A 161 2.38 -15.46 -5.93
C ASN A 161 2.86 -14.03 -5.68
N ILE A 162 3.95 -13.61 -6.34
CA ILE A 162 4.45 -12.23 -6.47
C ILE A 162 5.00 -11.60 -5.17
N VAL A 163 4.29 -11.68 -4.05
CA VAL A 163 4.66 -11.02 -2.80
C VAL A 163 4.78 -12.01 -1.65
N HIS A 164 5.80 -11.79 -0.81
CA HIS A 164 5.94 -12.40 0.51
C HIS A 164 5.63 -11.35 1.59
N GLY A 165 5.09 -11.78 2.72
CA GLY A 165 4.89 -10.92 3.87
C GLY A 165 4.89 -11.74 5.15
N SER A 166 5.58 -11.24 6.17
CA SER A 166 5.68 -11.89 7.48
C SER A 166 4.29 -12.21 8.04
N ASP A 167 4.19 -13.27 8.83
CA ASP A 167 2.92 -13.74 9.41
C ASP A 167 2.71 -13.34 10.88
N SER A 168 3.76 -12.88 11.53
CA SER A 168 3.82 -12.56 12.95
C SER A 168 4.90 -11.51 13.21
N VAL A 169 4.86 -10.91 14.41
CA VAL A 169 5.87 -9.92 14.83
C VAL A 169 7.24 -10.58 14.95
N GLU A 170 7.28 -11.82 15.42
CA GLU A 170 8.50 -12.63 15.56
C GLU A 170 9.12 -12.93 14.20
N SER A 171 8.31 -13.36 13.22
CA SER A 171 8.77 -13.54 11.84
C SER A 171 9.27 -12.24 11.25
N ALA A 172 8.53 -11.13 11.39
CA ALA A 172 8.94 -9.83 10.87
C ALA A 172 10.29 -9.38 11.43
N GLN A 173 10.50 -9.50 12.75
CA GLN A 173 11.77 -9.13 13.39
C GLN A 173 12.96 -9.95 12.88
N ARG A 174 12.78 -11.26 12.67
CA ARG A 174 13.84 -12.11 12.11
C ARG A 174 14.11 -11.79 10.65
N GLU A 175 13.05 -11.67 9.84
CA GLU A 175 13.15 -11.40 8.40
C GLU A 175 13.83 -10.04 8.15
N ILE A 176 13.46 -9.00 8.90
CA ILE A 176 14.11 -7.69 8.83
C ILE A 176 15.63 -7.82 9.07
N LYS A 177 16.06 -8.55 10.11
CA LYS A 177 17.49 -8.76 10.40
C LYS A 177 18.22 -9.52 9.28
N ILE A 178 17.54 -10.42 8.56
CA ILE A 178 18.13 -11.17 7.44
C ILE A 178 18.37 -10.25 6.24
N PHE A 179 17.37 -9.45 5.84
CA PHE A 179 17.45 -8.62 4.64
C PHE A 179 18.13 -7.25 4.87
N PHE A 180 18.06 -6.74 6.10
CA PHE A 180 18.58 -5.45 6.54
C PHE A 180 19.41 -5.62 7.84
N PRO A 181 20.60 -6.24 7.78
CA PRO A 181 21.42 -6.49 8.97
C PRO A 181 21.97 -5.22 9.63
N ASN A 182 21.94 -4.08 8.94
CA ASN A 182 22.47 -2.80 9.41
C ASN A 182 21.39 -1.76 9.79
N SER A 183 20.10 -2.16 9.79
CA SER A 183 18.98 -1.27 10.16
C SER A 183 18.66 -1.32 11.65
#